data_AF-A0A412XXE6-F1
#
_entry.id   AF-A0A412XXE6-F1
#
_cell.length_a   1.000
_cell.length_b   1.000
_cell.length_c   1.000
_cell.angle_alpha   90.00
_cell.angle_beta   90.00
_cell.angle_gamma   90.00
#
_symmetry.space_group_name_H-M   'P 1'
#
loop_
_entity.id
_entity.type
_entity.pdbx_description
1 polymer ?
#
loop_
_entity_poly.entity_id
_entity_poly.type
_entity_poly.pdbx_seq_one_letter_code
_entity_poly.pdbx_strand_id
1 'polypeptide(L)'
;NINHHKIIITTRAANIKLGQEFQTSELTELETSQFLTQVIEDENLGNKIILQRELQKEEIRHKIYEITNGRPLFIFQFAFIVGQKGIKDALNFNIKESSNAINFLYGRIYDYLSPKAKDLFVVLSLLVDGNDLVNVLQKAQYILNLENEIEIFNSAVDELVKLKIIKFADEENRFFEIYSKEIFQIMGDYFQKKDNIFKGNCVSRREQVNKDKTLDIEHSLLLSANSNRIAKNEIEVIENYKQIINRANSPIDVKLSAVLNLSSYLIIDRGKKETALKYLDDYSHLFKDATKGKKNREEYAIYTKMWATYNWANGTKGQKEKAVEILLEYAKGGFNYNNNIDLELAGMLLQYKSILIISEWQDLKERKRYEEVSDNEFKRLRDKQRQVCKEIHDKQGIFLYNAISKKKLNEVSSGARQNVIAGLYSFIDVLIRLTKFDLILEICTYIIYFAPKNFHSQFQHKAEWVKQIKKQKRVKE
;
A
#
# COMPACT_ATOMS: atom_id res chain seq x y z
N ASN A 1 12.96 -63.21 -11.07
CA ASN A 1 13.42 -62.92 -9.68
C ASN A 1 13.85 -61.46 -9.60
N ILE A 2 12.90 -60.52 -9.60
CA ILE A 2 13.16 -59.05 -9.64
C ILE A 2 13.29 -58.46 -8.22
N ASN A 3 12.91 -59.22 -7.18
CA ASN A 3 12.83 -58.76 -5.79
C ASN A 3 14.19 -58.64 -5.06
N HIS A 4 15.31 -58.93 -5.72
CA HIS A 4 16.65 -58.89 -5.12
C HIS A 4 17.54 -57.75 -5.65
N HIS A 5 17.06 -56.96 -6.62
CA HIS A 5 17.82 -55.84 -7.15
C HIS A 5 17.44 -54.55 -6.42
N LYS A 6 18.41 -53.97 -5.71
CA LYS A 6 18.31 -52.64 -5.12
C LYS A 6 18.94 -51.63 -6.09
N ILE A 7 18.23 -50.54 -6.37
CA ILE A 7 18.72 -49.44 -7.19
C ILE A 7 19.08 -48.29 -6.26
N ILE A 8 20.32 -47.80 -6.34
CA ILE A 8 20.77 -46.60 -5.63
C ILE A 8 20.80 -45.46 -6.65
N ILE A 9 20.05 -44.39 -6.37
CA ILE A 9 20.02 -43.19 -7.19
C ILE A 9 20.66 -42.06 -6.40
N THR A 10 21.78 -41.52 -6.90
CA THR A 10 22.37 -40.29 -6.36
C THR A 10 21.89 -39.11 -7.18
N THR A 11 21.23 -38.14 -6.56
CA THR A 11 20.72 -36.95 -7.24
C THR A 11 21.04 -35.70 -6.43
N ARG A 12 21.37 -34.61 -7.12
CA ARG A 12 21.40 -33.26 -6.53
C ARG A 12 20.01 -32.61 -6.51
N ALA A 13 19.05 -33.17 -7.26
CA ALA A 13 17.72 -32.65 -7.45
C ALA A 13 16.78 -33.16 -6.36
N ALA A 14 16.40 -32.27 -5.44
CA ALA A 14 15.59 -32.58 -4.25
C ALA A 14 14.11 -32.93 -4.54
N ASN A 15 13.71 -32.85 -5.80
CA ASN A 15 12.37 -33.12 -6.33
C ASN A 15 12.20 -34.55 -6.86
N ILE A 16 13.29 -35.31 -7.03
CA ILE A 16 13.22 -36.74 -7.36
C ILE A 16 13.11 -37.52 -6.05
N LYS A 17 11.89 -37.62 -5.51
CA LYS A 17 11.60 -38.48 -4.35
C LYS A 17 11.16 -39.85 -4.84
N LEU A 18 12.11 -40.79 -4.91
CA LEU A 18 11.87 -42.19 -5.27
C LEU A 18 12.48 -43.08 -4.18
N GLY A 19 11.63 -43.73 -3.38
CA GLY A 19 12.06 -44.69 -2.36
C GLY A 19 12.58 -44.07 -1.05
N GLN A 20 13.49 -44.79 -0.37
CA GLN A 20 14.10 -44.37 0.91
C GLN A 20 15.21 -43.36 0.67
N GLU A 21 15.08 -42.17 1.27
CA GLU A 21 16.04 -41.07 1.15
C GLU A 21 17.16 -41.20 2.18
N PHE A 22 18.40 -41.05 1.73
CA PHE A 22 19.58 -40.91 2.59
C PHE A 22 20.18 -39.52 2.33
N GLN A 23 20.00 -38.61 3.27
CA GLN A 23 20.48 -37.23 3.14
C GLN A 23 21.97 -37.17 3.53
N THR A 24 22.78 -36.55 2.69
CA THR A 24 24.18 -36.24 3.01
C THR A 24 24.27 -34.81 3.54
N SER A 25 24.91 -34.62 4.70
CA SER A 25 25.21 -33.32 5.28
C SER A 25 26.66 -32.92 5.02
N GLU A 26 26.96 -31.63 5.19
CA GLU A 26 28.35 -31.16 5.23
C GLU A 26 29.03 -31.70 6.51
N LEU A 27 30.35 -31.84 6.46
CA LEU A 27 31.15 -32.30 7.59
C LEU A 27 31.22 -31.21 8.66
N THR A 28 31.19 -31.60 9.93
CA THR A 28 31.52 -30.72 11.06
C THR A 28 32.99 -30.28 11.00
N GLU A 29 33.39 -29.31 11.83
CA GLU A 29 34.79 -28.86 11.91
C GLU A 29 35.76 -30.00 12.25
N LEU A 30 35.33 -30.91 13.12
CA LEU A 30 36.12 -32.07 13.54
C LEU A 30 36.23 -33.10 12.42
N GLU A 31 35.11 -33.43 11.77
CA GLU A 31 35.07 -34.32 10.59
C GLU A 31 35.84 -33.72 9.41
N THR A 32 35.83 -32.40 9.23
CA THR A 32 36.60 -31.67 8.22
C THR A 32 38.09 -31.86 8.42
N SER A 33 38.55 -31.75 9.67
CA SER A 33 39.96 -31.94 10.03
C SER A 33 40.39 -33.40 9.84
N GLN A 34 39.52 -34.35 10.18
CA GLN A 34 39.76 -35.79 9.97
C GLN A 34 39.84 -36.12 8.49
N PHE A 35 38.87 -35.66 7.70
CA PHE A 35 38.82 -35.86 6.26
C PHE A 35 40.05 -35.28 5.56
N LEU A 36 40.45 -34.05 5.92
CA LEU A 36 41.67 -33.42 5.40
C LEU A 36 42.93 -34.26 5.71
N THR A 37 43.06 -34.73 6.95
CA THR A 37 44.21 -35.56 7.36
C THR A 37 44.28 -36.84 6.56
N GLN A 38 43.13 -37.47 6.31
CA GLN A 38 43.02 -38.72 5.58
C GLN A 38 43.36 -38.53 4.10
N VAL A 39 42.87 -37.47 3.44
CA VAL A 39 43.24 -37.16 2.06
C VAL A 39 44.74 -36.91 1.92
N ILE A 40 45.35 -36.20 2.86
CA ILE A 40 46.79 -35.92 2.85
C ILE A 40 47.63 -37.19 2.97
N GLU A 41 47.16 -38.15 3.77
CA GLU A 41 47.78 -39.47 3.91
C GLU A 41 47.60 -40.34 2.67
N ASP A 42 46.36 -40.49 2.19
CA ASP A 42 46.01 -41.38 1.09
C ASP A 42 46.63 -40.94 -0.24
N GLU A 43 46.68 -39.62 -0.49
CA GLU A 43 47.24 -39.03 -1.71
C GLU A 43 48.75 -38.69 -1.55
N ASN A 44 49.35 -38.98 -0.39
CA ASN A 44 50.75 -38.71 -0.07
C ASN A 44 51.17 -37.23 -0.28
N LEU A 45 50.29 -36.31 0.14
CA LEU A 45 50.39 -34.87 -0.09
C LEU A 45 51.09 -34.16 1.07
N GLY A 46 52.42 -34.19 1.10
CA GLY A 46 53.22 -33.50 2.12
C GLY A 46 53.32 -34.29 3.43
N ASN A 47 53.62 -33.61 4.55
CA ASN A 47 53.96 -34.29 5.81
C ASN A 47 52.78 -34.31 6.80
N LYS A 48 52.16 -35.49 6.95
CA LYS A 48 51.05 -35.76 7.89
C LYS A 48 51.34 -35.30 9.32
N ILE A 49 52.56 -35.50 9.82
CA ILE A 49 52.93 -35.18 11.21
C ILE A 49 52.91 -33.67 11.42
N ILE A 50 53.38 -32.90 10.43
CA ILE A 50 53.37 -31.43 10.47
C ILE A 50 51.92 -30.93 10.43
N LEU A 51 51.10 -31.50 9.55
CA LEU A 51 49.68 -31.16 9.46
C LEU A 51 48.93 -31.45 10.75
N GLN A 52 49.13 -32.63 11.35
CA GLN A 52 48.48 -33.00 12.61
C GLN A 52 48.84 -32.06 13.76
N ARG A 53 50.09 -31.59 13.83
CA ARG A 53 50.53 -30.58 14.81
C ARG A 53 49.85 -29.24 14.61
N GLU A 54 49.68 -28.81 13.36
CA GLU A 54 49.01 -27.54 13.05
C GLU A 54 47.49 -27.64 13.29
N LEU A 55 46.87 -28.78 13.00
CA LEU A 55 45.46 -29.06 13.30
C LEU A 55 45.16 -29.22 14.80
N GLN A 56 46.16 -29.28 15.68
CA GLN A 56 45.92 -29.18 17.13
C GLN A 56 45.49 -27.77 17.54
N LYS A 57 45.85 -26.74 16.76
CA LYS A 57 45.47 -25.35 17.01
C LYS A 57 44.02 -25.12 16.56
N GLU A 58 43.17 -24.73 17.49
CA GLU A 58 41.74 -24.49 17.26
C GLU A 58 41.49 -23.42 16.19
N GLU A 59 42.26 -22.32 16.24
CA GLU A 59 42.20 -21.25 15.23
C GLU A 59 42.42 -21.75 13.81
N ILE A 60 43.32 -22.73 13.62
CA ILE A 60 43.61 -23.30 12.30
C ILE A 60 42.46 -24.21 11.84
N ARG A 61 41.93 -25.06 12.72
CA ARG A 61 40.77 -25.91 12.39
C ARG A 61 39.56 -25.08 12.00
N HIS A 62 39.26 -24.05 12.80
CA HIS A 62 38.14 -23.15 12.54
C HIS A 62 38.31 -22.44 11.20
N LYS A 63 39.52 -21.92 10.92
CA LYS A 63 39.80 -21.24 9.66
C LYS A 63 39.71 -22.17 8.44
N ILE A 64 40.15 -23.43 8.55
CA ILE A 64 40.00 -24.43 7.47
C ILE A 64 38.53 -24.76 7.25
N TYR A 65 37.77 -24.92 8.33
CA TYR A 65 36.33 -25.14 8.26
C TYR A 65 35.62 -23.95 7.62
N GLU A 66 35.97 -22.71 7.97
CA GLU A 66 35.45 -21.51 7.30
C GLU A 66 35.83 -21.44 5.82
N ILE A 67 37.04 -21.83 5.43
CA ILE A 67 37.48 -21.81 4.02
C ILE A 67 36.71 -22.86 3.20
N THR A 68 36.38 -24.00 3.78
CA THR A 68 35.79 -25.13 3.05
C THR A 68 34.27 -25.29 3.28
N ASN A 69 33.72 -24.64 4.32
CA ASN A 69 32.37 -24.83 4.85
C ASN A 69 31.99 -26.30 5.08
N GLY A 70 32.95 -27.17 5.43
CA GLY A 70 32.69 -28.59 5.67
C GLY A 70 32.43 -29.44 4.41
N ARG A 71 32.60 -28.89 3.21
CA ARG A 71 32.32 -29.59 1.95
C ARG A 71 33.43 -30.59 1.62
N PRO A 72 33.17 -31.91 1.55
CA PRO A 72 34.22 -32.93 1.31
C PRO A 72 35.11 -32.62 0.10
N LEU A 73 34.51 -32.13 -0.98
CA LEU A 73 35.21 -31.82 -2.22
C LEU A 73 36.12 -30.58 -2.11
N PHE A 74 35.74 -29.63 -1.27
CA PHE A 74 36.51 -28.40 -1.02
C PHE A 74 37.68 -28.71 -0.09
N ILE A 75 37.44 -29.58 0.88
CA ILE A 75 38.48 -30.11 1.76
C ILE A 75 39.50 -30.90 0.94
N PHE A 76 39.04 -31.72 -0.01
CA PHE A 76 39.91 -32.43 -0.95
C PHE A 76 40.78 -31.47 -1.77
N GLN A 77 40.20 -30.43 -2.38
CA GLN A 77 40.97 -29.42 -3.13
C GLN A 77 41.96 -28.65 -2.23
N PHE A 78 41.53 -28.30 -1.01
CA PHE A 78 42.38 -27.65 -0.02
C PHE A 78 43.59 -28.53 0.33
N ALA A 79 43.42 -29.86 0.41
CA ALA A 79 44.51 -30.81 0.66
C ALA A 79 45.64 -30.72 -0.37
N PHE A 80 45.30 -30.63 -1.67
CA PHE A 80 46.30 -30.48 -2.73
C PHE A 80 47.06 -29.14 -2.64
N ILE A 81 46.38 -28.07 -2.22
CA ILE A 81 47.03 -26.76 -2.01
C ILE A 81 47.97 -26.82 -0.81
N VAL A 82 47.56 -27.47 0.28
CA VAL A 82 48.41 -27.74 1.45
C VAL A 82 49.63 -28.57 1.05
N GLY A 83 49.47 -29.60 0.21
CA GLY A 83 50.58 -30.43 -0.28
C GLY A 83 51.60 -29.66 -1.13
N GLN A 84 51.13 -28.68 -1.92
CA GLN A 84 51.99 -27.89 -2.81
C GLN A 84 52.69 -26.70 -2.12
N LYS A 85 52.00 -26.03 -1.19
CA LYS A 85 52.44 -24.73 -0.63
C LYS A 85 52.63 -24.75 0.88
N GLY A 86 52.24 -25.82 1.55
CA GLY A 86 52.17 -25.89 3.01
C GLY A 86 50.94 -25.18 3.58
N ILE A 87 50.59 -25.53 4.82
CA ILE A 87 49.34 -25.09 5.45
C ILE A 87 49.25 -23.58 5.66
N LYS A 88 50.35 -22.90 6.00
CA LYS A 88 50.34 -21.45 6.26
C LYS A 88 49.95 -20.64 5.02
N ASP A 89 50.46 -21.04 3.86
CA ASP A 89 50.16 -20.37 2.60
C ASP A 89 48.80 -20.81 2.04
N ALA A 90 48.39 -22.07 2.28
CA ALA A 90 47.07 -22.57 1.92
C ALA A 90 45.93 -21.83 2.64
N LEU A 91 46.14 -21.45 3.92
CA LEU A 91 45.16 -20.67 4.70
C LEU A 91 44.93 -19.25 4.17
N ASN A 92 45.83 -18.73 3.33
CA ASN A 92 45.69 -17.45 2.65
C ASN A 92 45.15 -17.60 1.22
N PHE A 93 44.89 -18.84 0.78
CA PHE A 93 44.39 -19.13 -0.56
C PHE A 93 42.86 -19.15 -0.55
N ASN A 94 42.24 -18.24 -1.29
CA ASN A 94 40.78 -18.15 -1.34
C ASN A 94 40.21 -19.15 -2.35
N ILE A 95 40.06 -20.41 -1.94
CA ILE A 95 39.52 -21.50 -2.78
C ILE A 95 38.12 -21.16 -3.32
N LYS A 96 37.37 -20.34 -2.57
CA LYS A 96 36.02 -19.89 -2.93
C LYS A 96 35.99 -18.92 -4.12
N GLU A 97 37.09 -18.23 -4.45
CA GLU A 97 37.13 -17.17 -5.48
C GLU A 97 37.67 -17.63 -6.84
N SER A 98 38.21 -18.85 -6.95
CA SER A 98 38.68 -19.33 -8.26
C SER A 98 37.48 -19.56 -9.19
N SER A 99 37.52 -18.97 -10.40
CA SER A 99 36.45 -19.08 -11.40
C SER A 99 36.07 -20.54 -11.72
N ASN A 100 37.05 -21.46 -11.65
CA ASN A 100 36.82 -22.89 -11.81
C ASN A 100 36.05 -23.51 -10.64
N ALA A 101 36.37 -23.17 -9.38
CA ALA A 101 35.63 -23.67 -8.22
C ALA A 101 34.20 -23.10 -8.16
N ILE A 102 34.02 -21.82 -8.52
CA ILE A 102 32.70 -21.18 -8.62
C ILE A 102 31.85 -21.83 -9.72
N ASN A 103 32.39 -22.02 -10.93
CA ASN A 103 31.68 -22.72 -12.01
C ASN A 103 31.36 -24.17 -11.66
N PHE A 104 32.25 -24.83 -10.91
CA PHE A 104 32.05 -26.21 -10.50
C PHE A 104 31.01 -26.37 -9.37
N LEU A 105 30.98 -25.44 -8.40
CA LEU A 105 29.97 -25.41 -7.34
C LEU A 105 28.61 -24.96 -7.84
N TYR A 106 28.58 -23.84 -8.54
CA TYR A 106 27.36 -23.07 -8.80
C TYR A 106 26.98 -23.05 -10.28
N GLY A 107 27.91 -23.31 -11.20
CA GLY A 107 27.67 -23.20 -12.64
C GLY A 107 26.65 -24.17 -13.21
N ARG A 108 26.34 -25.27 -12.50
CA ARG A 108 25.25 -26.19 -12.88
C ARG A 108 23.99 -26.04 -12.03
N ILE A 109 24.01 -25.23 -10.96
CA ILE A 109 22.85 -25.08 -10.08
C ILE A 109 21.66 -24.58 -10.87
N TYR A 110 21.87 -23.58 -11.72
CA TYR A 110 20.83 -23.07 -12.60
C TYR A 110 20.23 -24.17 -13.48
N ASP A 111 21.04 -25.07 -14.04
CA ASP A 111 20.57 -26.10 -14.96
C ASP A 111 19.62 -27.09 -14.30
N TYR A 112 19.83 -27.40 -13.01
CA TYR A 112 18.99 -28.30 -12.22
C TYR A 112 17.65 -27.71 -11.81
N LEU A 113 17.50 -26.39 -11.90
CA LEU A 113 16.27 -25.72 -11.52
C LEU A 113 15.12 -26.03 -12.48
N SER A 114 13.93 -26.22 -11.93
CA SER A 114 12.68 -26.22 -12.70
C SER A 114 12.51 -24.89 -13.46
N PRO A 115 11.71 -24.86 -14.55
CA PRO A 115 11.55 -23.64 -15.35
C PRO A 115 11.14 -22.40 -14.54
N LYS A 116 10.21 -22.55 -13.58
CA LYS A 116 9.76 -21.44 -12.72
C LYS A 116 10.80 -21.07 -11.67
N ALA A 117 11.54 -22.03 -11.13
CA ALA A 117 12.65 -21.75 -10.24
C ALA A 117 13.81 -21.04 -10.97
N LYS A 118 14.05 -21.34 -12.25
CA LYS A 118 14.98 -20.59 -13.13
C LYS A 118 14.54 -19.14 -13.31
N ASP A 119 13.25 -18.89 -13.52
CA ASP A 119 12.72 -17.54 -13.65
C ASP A 119 12.85 -16.76 -12.33
N LEU A 120 12.53 -17.41 -11.19
CA LEU A 120 12.72 -16.83 -9.87
C LEU A 120 14.20 -16.51 -9.60
N PHE A 121 15.10 -17.46 -9.85
CA PHE A 121 16.54 -17.31 -9.67
C PHE A 121 17.08 -16.02 -10.30
N VAL A 122 16.72 -15.75 -11.55
CA VAL A 122 17.21 -14.55 -12.27
C VAL A 122 16.47 -13.27 -11.87
N VAL A 123 15.23 -13.34 -11.39
CA VAL A 123 14.49 -12.16 -10.95
C VAL A 123 14.98 -11.66 -9.59
N LEU A 124 15.42 -12.55 -8.69
CA LEU A 124 15.95 -12.13 -7.39
C LEU A 124 17.15 -11.19 -7.52
N SER A 125 18.00 -11.33 -8.56
CA SER A 125 19.11 -10.39 -8.80
C SER A 125 18.68 -8.98 -9.18
N LEU A 126 17.43 -8.75 -9.58
CA LEU A 126 16.89 -7.41 -9.86
C LEU A 126 16.45 -6.67 -8.58
N LEU A 127 16.30 -7.40 -7.47
CA LEU A 127 15.77 -6.87 -6.22
C LEU A 127 16.87 -6.48 -5.25
N VAL A 128 18.01 -7.16 -5.29
CA VAL A 128 19.14 -6.93 -4.38
C VAL A 128 20.25 -6.12 -5.05
N ASP A 129 21.24 -5.72 -4.28
CA ASP A 129 22.48 -5.15 -4.80
C ASP A 129 23.70 -5.89 -4.23
N GLY A 130 24.89 -5.69 -4.82
CA GLY A 130 26.10 -6.42 -4.41
C GLY A 130 26.60 -6.13 -2.99
N ASN A 131 26.02 -5.13 -2.30
CA ASN A 131 26.33 -4.81 -0.91
C ASN A 131 25.27 -5.35 0.05
N ASP A 132 24.02 -5.49 -0.40
CA ASP A 132 22.89 -5.98 0.38
C ASP A 132 22.05 -6.98 -0.43
N LEU A 133 22.23 -8.25 -0.06
CA LEU A 133 21.65 -9.45 -0.68
C LEU A 133 20.27 -9.83 -0.12
N VAL A 134 19.66 -8.97 0.70
CA VAL A 134 18.36 -9.23 1.35
C VAL A 134 17.23 -8.50 0.62
N ASN A 135 16.05 -9.11 0.42
CA ASN A 135 14.82 -8.40 0.02
C ASN A 135 13.55 -9.21 0.31
N VAL A 136 12.37 -8.66 0.02
CA VAL A 136 11.05 -9.30 0.22
C VAL A 136 10.68 -10.17 -0.99
N LEU A 137 10.30 -11.43 -0.75
CA LEU A 137 9.91 -12.37 -1.82
C LEU A 137 8.64 -11.96 -2.58
N GLN A 138 7.69 -11.29 -1.92
CA GLN A 138 6.44 -10.85 -2.56
C GLN A 138 6.70 -9.94 -3.77
N LYS A 139 7.80 -9.17 -3.76
CA LYS A 139 8.20 -8.34 -4.91
C LYS A 139 8.61 -9.20 -6.11
N ALA A 140 9.29 -10.31 -5.88
CA ALA A 140 9.64 -11.26 -6.94
C ALA A 140 8.39 -11.94 -7.50
N GLN A 141 7.44 -12.30 -6.64
CA GLN A 141 6.15 -12.88 -7.03
C GLN A 141 5.37 -11.94 -7.97
N TYR A 142 5.34 -10.64 -7.63
CA TYR A 142 4.76 -9.60 -8.47
C TYR A 142 5.47 -9.46 -9.81
N ILE A 143 6.80 -9.39 -9.82
CA ILE A 143 7.59 -9.23 -11.05
C ILE A 143 7.36 -10.41 -12.00
N LEU A 144 7.26 -11.63 -11.46
CA LEU A 144 6.99 -12.85 -12.24
C LEU A 144 5.52 -13.03 -12.64
N ASN A 145 4.61 -12.17 -12.16
CA ASN A 145 3.17 -12.31 -12.35
C ASN A 145 2.58 -13.62 -11.80
N LEU A 146 3.12 -14.13 -10.69
CA LEU A 146 2.73 -15.43 -10.09
C LEU A 146 1.86 -15.26 -8.83
N GLU A 147 1.15 -14.15 -8.73
CA GLU A 147 0.37 -13.80 -7.53
C GLU A 147 -0.91 -14.61 -7.40
N ASN A 148 -1.42 -15.10 -8.54
CA ASN A 148 -2.55 -16.03 -8.59
C ASN A 148 -2.08 -17.50 -8.66
N GLU A 149 -0.77 -17.75 -8.72
CA GLU A 149 -0.15 -19.08 -8.86
C GLU A 149 0.71 -19.39 -7.63
N ILE A 150 0.12 -19.25 -6.44
CA ILE A 150 0.84 -19.28 -5.15
C ILE A 150 1.60 -20.59 -4.94
N GLU A 151 0.98 -21.73 -5.27
CA GLU A 151 1.60 -23.06 -5.13
C GLU A 151 2.84 -23.21 -6.02
N ILE A 152 2.75 -22.74 -7.27
CA ILE A 152 3.85 -22.76 -8.24
C ILE A 152 4.98 -21.87 -7.76
N PHE A 153 4.66 -20.67 -7.26
CA PHE A 153 5.66 -19.75 -6.71
C PHE A 153 6.34 -20.34 -5.47
N ASN A 154 5.58 -20.87 -4.51
CA ASN A 154 6.16 -21.46 -3.30
C ASN A 154 7.01 -22.70 -3.61
N SER A 155 6.60 -23.54 -4.55
CA SER A 155 7.40 -24.68 -5.01
C SER A 155 8.76 -24.23 -5.58
N ALA A 156 8.78 -23.15 -6.37
CA ALA A 156 10.01 -22.56 -6.87
C ALA A 156 10.89 -21.99 -5.74
N VAL A 157 10.29 -21.32 -4.75
CA VAL A 157 11.01 -20.82 -3.56
C VAL A 157 11.64 -21.98 -2.78
N ASP A 158 10.90 -23.04 -2.52
CA ASP A 158 11.37 -24.21 -1.78
C ASP A 158 12.56 -24.88 -2.48
N GLU A 159 12.54 -24.93 -3.81
CA GLU A 159 13.64 -25.45 -4.63
C GLU A 159 14.93 -24.62 -4.44
N LEU A 160 14.81 -23.29 -4.48
CA LEU A 160 15.92 -22.36 -4.24
C LEU A 160 16.47 -22.48 -2.82
N VAL A 161 15.59 -22.66 -1.81
CA VAL A 161 16.00 -22.84 -0.41
C VAL A 161 16.74 -24.17 -0.23
N LYS A 162 16.20 -25.27 -0.76
CA LYS A 162 16.80 -26.62 -0.67
C LYS A 162 18.17 -26.69 -1.31
N LEU A 163 18.36 -26.02 -2.44
CA LEU A 163 19.65 -25.94 -3.13
C LEU A 163 20.62 -24.92 -2.52
N LYS A 164 20.27 -24.33 -1.36
CA LYS A 164 21.06 -23.31 -0.65
C LYS A 164 21.43 -22.13 -1.55
N ILE A 165 20.46 -21.70 -2.37
CA ILE A 165 20.57 -20.50 -3.21
C ILE A 165 20.12 -19.27 -2.44
N ILE A 166 19.02 -19.40 -1.70
CA ILE A 166 18.51 -18.38 -0.77
C ILE A 166 18.18 -19.00 0.59
N LYS A 167 18.21 -18.19 1.65
CA LYS A 167 17.67 -18.51 2.98
C LYS A 167 16.69 -17.42 3.41
N PHE A 168 15.86 -17.70 4.41
CA PHE A 168 15.03 -16.67 5.04
C PHE A 168 15.83 -15.95 6.11
N ALA A 169 15.98 -14.64 5.97
CA ALA A 169 16.52 -13.77 7.02
C ALA A 169 15.46 -13.47 8.09
N ASP A 170 14.19 -13.47 7.69
CA ASP A 170 13.01 -13.34 8.54
C ASP A 170 11.85 -14.10 7.88
N GLU A 171 11.38 -15.16 8.56
CA GLU A 171 10.33 -16.04 8.06
C GLU A 171 8.94 -15.37 8.07
N GLU A 172 8.63 -14.51 9.04
CA GLU A 172 7.32 -13.88 9.18
C GLU A 172 7.04 -12.94 8.02
N ASN A 173 8.02 -12.10 7.69
CA ASN A 173 7.92 -11.14 6.60
C ASN A 173 8.42 -11.69 5.25
N ARG A 174 8.86 -12.96 5.22
CA ARG A 174 9.42 -13.65 4.05
C ARG A 174 10.55 -12.86 3.37
N PHE A 175 11.46 -12.33 4.17
CA PHE A 175 12.71 -11.74 3.67
C PHE A 175 13.66 -12.85 3.25
N PHE A 176 14.04 -12.88 1.98
CA PHE A 176 15.09 -13.76 1.50
C PHE A 176 16.45 -13.08 1.58
N GLU A 177 17.50 -13.87 1.76
CA GLU A 177 18.90 -13.50 1.61
C GLU A 177 19.56 -14.47 0.62
N ILE A 178 20.26 -13.93 -0.39
CA ILE A 178 21.07 -14.76 -1.30
C ILE A 178 22.31 -15.23 -0.54
N TYR A 179 22.60 -16.53 -0.58
CA TYR A 179 23.66 -17.14 0.23
C TYR A 179 25.06 -16.56 0.01
N SER A 180 25.37 -16.04 -1.18
CA SER A 180 26.68 -15.45 -1.46
C SER A 180 26.67 -14.47 -2.63
N LYS A 181 27.70 -13.61 -2.70
CA LYS A 181 27.88 -12.64 -3.80
C LYS A 181 28.14 -13.32 -5.14
N GLU A 182 28.76 -14.49 -5.13
CA GLU A 182 29.06 -15.28 -6.33
C GLU A 182 27.76 -15.82 -6.94
N ILE A 183 26.84 -16.32 -6.11
CA ILE A 183 25.51 -16.75 -6.57
C ILE A 183 24.77 -15.56 -7.19
N PHE A 184 24.82 -14.38 -6.54
CA PHE A 184 24.23 -13.15 -7.07
C PHE A 184 24.80 -12.75 -8.44
N GLN A 185 26.12 -12.82 -8.62
CA GLN A 185 26.75 -12.56 -9.93
C GLN A 185 26.25 -13.53 -11.00
N ILE A 186 26.18 -14.83 -10.68
CA ILE A 186 25.67 -15.86 -11.59
C ILE A 186 24.21 -15.60 -11.95
N MET A 187 23.36 -15.21 -10.99
CA MET A 187 21.97 -14.82 -11.25
C MET A 187 21.88 -13.68 -12.26
N GLY A 188 22.69 -12.64 -12.09
CA GLY A 188 22.78 -11.50 -13.01
C GLY A 188 23.20 -11.93 -14.43
N ASP A 189 24.21 -12.79 -14.53
CA ASP A 189 24.69 -13.29 -15.83
C ASP A 189 23.63 -14.13 -16.56
N TYR A 190 22.92 -15.00 -15.83
CA TYR A 190 21.81 -15.76 -16.42
C TYR A 190 20.62 -14.88 -16.77
N PHE A 191 20.36 -13.81 -16.02
CA PHE A 191 19.35 -12.82 -16.40
C PHE A 191 19.68 -12.20 -17.75
N GLN A 192 20.94 -11.81 -18.01
CA GLN A 192 21.34 -11.22 -19.30
C GLN A 192 21.13 -12.17 -20.48
N LYS A 193 21.29 -13.48 -20.26
CA LYS A 193 21.09 -14.54 -21.26
C LYS A 193 19.62 -14.86 -21.55
N LYS A 194 18.67 -14.37 -20.74
CA LYS A 194 17.22 -14.52 -21.04
C LYS A 194 16.83 -13.72 -22.29
N ASP A 195 15.73 -14.13 -22.90
CA ASP A 195 15.19 -13.45 -24.06
C ASP A 195 14.75 -12.00 -23.73
N ASN A 196 14.71 -11.16 -24.76
CA ASN A 196 14.43 -9.73 -24.58
C ASN A 196 12.99 -9.47 -24.11
N ILE A 197 12.03 -10.35 -24.40
CA ILE A 197 10.64 -10.18 -23.98
C ILE A 197 10.53 -10.42 -22.47
N PHE A 198 11.11 -11.51 -21.98
CA PHE A 198 11.17 -11.81 -20.56
C PHE A 198 11.89 -10.71 -19.78
N LYS A 199 13.07 -10.28 -20.25
CA LYS A 199 13.84 -9.20 -19.61
C LYS A 199 13.05 -7.89 -19.57
N GLY A 200 12.46 -7.48 -20.69
CA GLY A 200 11.66 -6.25 -20.78
C GLY A 200 10.50 -6.24 -19.80
N ASN A 201 9.78 -7.36 -19.70
CA ASN A 201 8.66 -7.51 -18.76
C ASN A 201 9.11 -7.44 -17.30
N CYS A 202 10.21 -8.13 -16.96
CA CYS A 202 10.73 -8.14 -15.59
C CYS A 202 11.26 -6.77 -15.16
N VAL A 203 12.01 -6.08 -16.04
CA VAL A 203 12.53 -4.73 -15.77
C VAL A 203 11.39 -3.74 -15.62
N SER A 204 10.39 -3.76 -16.52
CA SER A 204 9.22 -2.89 -16.44
C SER A 204 8.47 -3.05 -15.12
N ARG A 205 8.19 -4.29 -14.69
CA ARG A 205 7.55 -4.55 -13.39
C ARG A 205 8.45 -4.18 -12.21
N ARG A 206 9.76 -4.37 -12.32
CA ARG A 206 10.71 -3.97 -11.28
C ARG A 206 10.73 -2.46 -11.08
N GLU A 207 10.65 -1.66 -12.15
CA GLU A 207 10.59 -0.20 -12.08
C GLU A 207 9.32 0.30 -11.38
N GLN A 208 8.24 -0.48 -11.41
CA GLN A 208 7.00 -0.17 -10.69
C GLN A 208 7.12 -0.37 -9.17
N VAL A 209 8.06 -1.20 -8.71
CA VAL A 209 8.23 -1.54 -7.29
C VAL A 209 9.28 -0.63 -6.65
N ASN A 210 8.99 -0.03 -5.49
CA ASN A 210 9.96 0.77 -4.75
C ASN A 210 11.15 -0.10 -4.21
N LYS A 211 12.32 0.53 -4.05
CA LYS A 211 13.54 -0.12 -3.54
C LYS A 211 13.49 -0.38 -2.02
N ASP A 212 12.62 0.30 -1.27
CA ASP A 212 12.49 0.15 0.17
C ASP A 212 12.04 -1.28 0.53
N LYS A 213 12.91 -1.99 1.25
CA LYS A 213 12.73 -3.39 1.62
C LYS A 213 11.74 -3.57 2.77
N THR A 214 11.48 -2.52 3.56
CA THR A 214 10.59 -2.59 4.71
C THR A 214 9.11 -2.57 4.33
N LEU A 215 8.80 -2.20 3.08
CA LEU A 215 7.44 -2.13 2.58
C LEU A 215 7.01 -3.43 1.90
N ASP A 216 5.78 -3.85 2.20
CA ASP A 216 5.09 -4.86 1.40
C ASP A 216 4.91 -4.40 -0.06
N ILE A 217 4.45 -5.32 -0.91
CA ILE A 217 4.29 -5.03 -2.34
C ILE A 217 3.29 -3.89 -2.61
N GLU A 218 2.18 -3.82 -1.89
CA GLU A 218 1.10 -2.87 -2.16
C GLU A 218 1.49 -1.44 -1.79
N HIS A 219 2.12 -1.27 -0.63
CA HIS A 219 2.69 0.01 -0.18
C HIS A 219 3.88 0.43 -1.04
N SER A 220 4.69 -0.53 -1.48
CA SER A 220 5.80 -0.29 -2.39
C SER A 220 5.33 0.21 -3.77
N LEU A 221 4.26 -0.37 -4.33
CA LEU A 221 3.63 0.10 -5.57
C LEU A 221 3.06 1.52 -5.40
N LEU A 222 2.35 1.77 -4.29
CA LEU A 222 1.79 3.09 -4.00
C LEU A 222 2.88 4.16 -3.85
N LEU A 223 3.97 3.87 -3.14
CA LEU A 223 5.08 4.81 -2.97
C LEU A 223 5.78 5.10 -4.31
N SER A 224 5.93 4.08 -5.15
CA SER A 224 6.46 4.24 -6.51
C SER A 224 5.54 5.12 -7.38
N ALA A 225 4.23 4.85 -7.38
CA ALA A 225 3.24 5.66 -8.09
C ALA A 225 3.24 7.13 -7.64
N ASN A 226 3.40 7.37 -6.33
CA ASN A 226 3.55 8.72 -5.77
C ASN A 226 4.82 9.41 -6.28
N SER A 227 5.95 8.71 -6.31
CA SER A 227 7.23 9.25 -6.80
C SER A 227 7.18 9.56 -8.30
N ASN A 228 6.48 8.72 -9.07
CA ASN A 228 6.33 8.88 -10.52
C ASN A 228 5.53 10.13 -10.92
N ARG A 229 4.74 10.73 -10.01
CA ARG A 229 4.06 12.01 -10.26
C ARG A 229 5.00 13.12 -10.75
N ILE A 230 6.25 13.08 -10.29
CA ILE A 230 7.27 14.09 -10.62
C ILE A 230 8.13 13.62 -11.80
N ALA A 231 8.42 12.32 -11.87
CA ALA A 231 9.43 11.77 -12.76
C ALA A 231 8.91 11.27 -14.12
N LYS A 232 7.62 10.97 -14.23
CA LYS A 232 7.02 10.31 -15.40
C LYS A 232 5.96 11.16 -16.09
N ASN A 233 5.63 10.80 -17.33
CA ASN A 233 4.56 11.47 -18.06
C ASN A 233 3.19 11.14 -17.46
N GLU A 234 2.19 11.95 -17.80
CA GLU A 234 0.85 11.84 -17.22
C GLU A 234 0.18 10.48 -17.46
N ILE A 235 0.38 9.87 -18.63
CA ILE A 235 -0.22 8.58 -18.99
C ILE A 235 0.32 7.48 -18.06
N GLU A 236 1.64 7.44 -17.88
CA GLU A 236 2.29 6.49 -16.97
C GLU A 236 1.86 6.69 -15.52
N VAL A 237 1.74 7.94 -15.06
CA VAL A 237 1.27 8.23 -13.69
C VAL A 237 -0.15 7.72 -13.48
N ILE A 238 -1.06 7.98 -14.42
CA ILE A 238 -2.44 7.51 -14.35
C ILE A 238 -2.48 5.98 -14.32
N GLU A 239 -1.70 5.32 -15.19
CA GLU A 239 -1.71 3.86 -15.30
C GLU A 239 -1.14 3.19 -14.04
N ASN A 240 -0.10 3.77 -13.43
CA ASN A 240 0.45 3.28 -12.17
C ASN A 240 -0.59 3.25 -11.05
N TYR A 241 -1.42 4.31 -10.91
CA TYR A 241 -2.51 4.29 -9.93
C TYR A 241 -3.62 3.32 -10.31
N LYS A 242 -4.04 3.31 -11.57
CA LYS A 242 -5.10 2.39 -12.05
C LYS A 242 -4.74 0.94 -11.81
N GLN A 243 -3.48 0.57 -12.03
CA GLN A 243 -2.99 -0.77 -11.77
C GLN A 243 -3.21 -1.18 -10.31
N ILE A 244 -2.92 -0.30 -9.35
CA ILE A 244 -3.16 -0.55 -7.92
C ILE A 244 -4.67 -0.65 -7.63
N ILE A 245 -5.47 0.27 -8.15
CA ILE A 245 -6.91 0.35 -7.88
C ILE A 245 -7.64 -0.91 -8.40
N ASN A 246 -7.29 -1.36 -9.62
CA ASN A 246 -7.93 -2.47 -10.31
C ASN A 246 -7.47 -3.85 -9.85
N ARG A 247 -6.40 -3.91 -9.05
CA ARG A 247 -5.78 -5.16 -8.63
C ARG A 247 -6.63 -5.88 -7.59
N ALA A 248 -6.85 -7.18 -7.80
CA ALA A 248 -7.78 -7.96 -6.97
C ALA A 248 -7.31 -8.06 -5.51
N ASN A 249 -6.00 -8.26 -5.31
CA ASN A 249 -5.41 -8.54 -4.00
C ASN A 249 -5.02 -7.28 -3.21
N SER A 250 -5.16 -6.09 -3.79
CA SER A 250 -4.80 -4.84 -3.10
C SER A 250 -5.79 -4.54 -1.96
N PRO A 251 -5.29 -4.27 -0.74
CA PRO A 251 -6.11 -3.84 0.39
C PRO A 251 -6.94 -2.60 0.08
N ILE A 252 -8.11 -2.48 0.72
CA ILE A 252 -9.07 -1.40 0.44
C ILE A 252 -8.52 -0.01 0.79
N ASP A 253 -7.69 0.08 1.83
CA ASP A 253 -6.98 1.28 2.28
C ASP A 253 -5.90 1.72 1.29
N VAL A 254 -5.18 0.77 0.68
CA VAL A 254 -4.22 1.05 -0.41
C VAL A 254 -4.97 1.51 -1.65
N LYS A 255 -6.08 0.86 -2.02
CA LYS A 255 -6.93 1.29 -3.14
C LYS A 255 -7.50 2.68 -2.91
N LEU A 256 -7.98 2.97 -1.69
CA LEU A 256 -8.43 4.29 -1.31
C LEU A 256 -7.33 5.32 -1.54
N SER A 257 -6.15 5.10 -0.95
CA SER A 257 -5.01 6.00 -1.09
C SER A 257 -4.63 6.24 -2.55
N ALA A 258 -4.62 5.19 -3.37
CA ALA A 258 -4.35 5.29 -4.81
C ALA A 258 -5.39 6.13 -5.55
N VAL A 259 -6.70 5.94 -5.32
CA VAL A 259 -7.74 6.76 -5.95
C VAL A 259 -7.65 8.21 -5.50
N LEU A 260 -7.49 8.48 -4.20
CA LEU A 260 -7.39 9.83 -3.67
C LEU A 260 -6.18 10.57 -4.23
N ASN A 261 -5.01 9.90 -4.30
CA ASN A 261 -3.78 10.47 -4.84
C ASN A 261 -3.90 10.73 -6.35
N LEU A 262 -4.53 9.81 -7.10
CA LEU A 262 -4.83 10.02 -8.52
C LEU A 262 -5.73 11.24 -8.73
N SER A 263 -6.83 11.35 -7.98
CA SER A 263 -7.76 12.47 -8.09
C SER A 263 -7.09 13.79 -7.72
N SER A 264 -6.29 13.80 -6.64
CA SER A 264 -5.52 14.97 -6.22
C SER A 264 -4.50 15.39 -7.28
N TYR A 265 -3.75 14.45 -7.85
CA TYR A 265 -2.80 14.72 -8.93
C TYR A 265 -3.50 15.36 -10.13
N LEU A 266 -4.62 14.78 -10.57
CA LEU A 266 -5.36 15.29 -11.72
C LEU A 266 -5.94 16.68 -11.47
N ILE A 267 -6.49 16.96 -10.29
CA ILE A 267 -7.11 18.26 -9.98
C ILE A 267 -6.06 19.32 -9.68
N ILE A 268 -5.15 19.05 -8.76
CA ILE A 268 -4.22 20.05 -8.21
C ILE A 268 -3.05 20.26 -9.16
N ASP A 269 -2.42 19.18 -9.64
CA ASP A 269 -1.17 19.28 -10.39
C ASP A 269 -1.42 19.45 -11.90
N ARG A 270 -2.54 18.92 -12.41
CA ARG A 270 -2.86 18.90 -13.85
C ARG A 270 -4.04 19.78 -14.25
N GLY A 271 -4.83 20.28 -13.31
CA GLY A 271 -6.04 21.07 -13.60
C GLY A 271 -7.17 20.29 -14.31
N LYS A 272 -7.09 18.96 -14.38
CA LYS A 272 -8.02 18.07 -15.08
C LYS A 272 -9.16 17.58 -14.18
N LYS A 273 -9.96 18.53 -13.70
CA LYS A 273 -11.07 18.26 -12.78
C LYS A 273 -12.08 17.23 -13.31
N GLU A 274 -12.58 17.40 -14.54
CA GLU A 274 -13.59 16.50 -15.10
C GLU A 274 -13.08 15.05 -15.20
N THR A 275 -11.81 14.87 -15.59
CA THR A 275 -11.18 13.55 -15.65
C THR A 275 -11.06 12.93 -14.26
N ALA A 276 -10.69 13.71 -13.24
CA ALA A 276 -10.62 13.25 -11.87
C ALA A 276 -11.98 12.84 -11.32
N LEU A 277 -13.03 13.63 -11.58
CA LEU A 277 -14.40 13.33 -11.18
C LEU A 277 -14.91 12.07 -11.86
N LYS A 278 -14.61 11.88 -13.16
CA LYS A 278 -14.93 10.63 -13.86
C LYS A 278 -14.29 9.42 -13.19
N TYR A 279 -13.01 9.49 -12.84
CA TYR A 279 -12.36 8.35 -12.14
C TYR A 279 -12.94 8.09 -10.76
N LEU A 280 -13.33 9.12 -10.02
CA LEU A 280 -14.08 8.93 -8.78
C LEU A 280 -15.39 8.20 -9.08
N ASP A 281 -16.21 8.70 -10.01
CA ASP A 281 -17.47 8.05 -10.37
C ASP A 281 -17.28 6.56 -10.77
N ASP A 282 -16.31 6.27 -11.64
CA ASP A 282 -15.98 4.93 -12.13
C ASP A 282 -15.59 3.99 -10.98
N TYR A 283 -14.79 4.46 -10.02
CA TYR A 283 -14.31 3.66 -8.87
C TYR A 283 -15.23 3.68 -7.65
N SER A 284 -16.33 4.44 -7.69
CA SER A 284 -17.24 4.57 -6.55
C SER A 284 -17.81 3.24 -6.06
N HIS A 285 -17.96 2.26 -6.95
CA HIS A 285 -18.48 0.93 -6.62
C HIS A 285 -17.59 0.15 -5.61
N LEU A 286 -16.29 0.46 -5.55
CA LEU A 286 -15.36 -0.18 -4.62
C LEU A 286 -15.60 0.21 -3.16
N PHE A 287 -16.27 1.35 -2.92
CA PHE A 287 -16.40 1.95 -1.60
C PHE A 287 -17.86 2.00 -1.08
N LYS A 288 -18.86 1.56 -1.85
CA LYS A 288 -20.30 1.73 -1.52
C LYS A 288 -20.86 0.83 -0.41
N ASP A 289 -20.20 -0.28 -0.07
CA ASP A 289 -20.78 -1.29 0.85
C ASP A 289 -20.32 -1.14 2.32
N ALA A 290 -20.77 -0.06 2.97
CA ALA A 290 -20.44 0.19 4.38
C ALA A 290 -21.66 0.54 5.24
N THR A 291 -22.56 -0.44 5.39
CA THR A 291 -23.58 -0.43 6.44
C THR A 291 -22.95 -0.22 7.83
N LYS A 292 -23.67 0.45 8.72
CA LYS A 292 -23.21 0.84 10.07
C LYS A 292 -22.66 -0.36 10.83
N GLY A 293 -21.38 -0.29 11.24
CA GLY A 293 -20.69 -1.34 12.01
C GLY A 293 -19.81 -2.29 11.19
N LYS A 294 -19.73 -2.16 9.85
CA LYS A 294 -18.77 -2.93 9.03
C LYS A 294 -17.38 -2.27 8.97
N LYS A 295 -16.36 -3.12 8.76
CA LYS A 295 -14.91 -2.80 8.81
C LYS A 295 -14.45 -1.67 7.89
N ASN A 296 -15.14 -1.42 6.76
CA ASN A 296 -14.65 -0.51 5.69
C ASN A 296 -15.37 0.86 5.66
N ARG A 297 -16.05 1.25 6.75
CA ARG A 297 -16.87 2.46 6.77
C ARG A 297 -16.06 3.75 6.80
N GLU A 298 -14.90 3.70 7.43
CA GLU A 298 -14.00 4.85 7.50
C GLU A 298 -13.45 5.19 6.12
N GLU A 299 -13.05 4.18 5.36
CA GLU A 299 -12.58 4.32 3.98
C GLU A 299 -13.66 4.91 3.07
N TYR A 300 -14.90 4.43 3.20
CA TYR A 300 -16.02 5.02 2.47
C TYR A 300 -16.28 6.47 2.85
N ALA A 301 -16.12 6.83 4.12
CA ALA A 301 -16.30 8.20 4.60
C ALA A 301 -15.24 9.14 4.03
N ILE A 302 -13.97 8.72 4.06
CA ILE A 302 -12.84 9.48 3.50
C ILE A 302 -13.02 9.66 1.98
N TYR A 303 -13.40 8.58 1.29
CA TYR A 303 -13.69 8.61 -0.14
C TYR A 303 -14.82 9.58 -0.48
N THR A 304 -15.96 9.44 0.20
CA THR A 304 -17.15 10.30 0.07
C THR A 304 -16.79 11.77 0.29
N LYS A 305 -15.96 12.08 1.29
CA LYS A 305 -15.53 13.44 1.60
C LYS A 305 -14.79 14.06 0.41
N MET A 306 -13.79 13.38 -0.15
CA MET A 306 -13.03 13.91 -1.28
C MET A 306 -13.93 14.06 -2.52
N TRP A 307 -14.74 13.05 -2.81
CA TRP A 307 -15.63 13.04 -3.96
C TRP A 307 -16.66 14.17 -3.92
N ALA A 308 -17.29 14.41 -2.76
CA ALA A 308 -18.20 15.53 -2.56
C ALA A 308 -17.48 16.88 -2.62
N THR A 309 -16.30 16.99 -2.01
CA THR A 309 -15.50 18.23 -1.99
C THR A 309 -15.14 18.68 -3.41
N TYR A 310 -14.67 17.76 -4.25
CA TYR A 310 -14.26 18.10 -5.62
C TYR A 310 -15.44 18.38 -6.54
N ASN A 311 -16.57 17.70 -6.35
CA ASN A 311 -17.81 18.07 -7.05
C ASN A 311 -18.28 19.49 -6.65
N TRP A 312 -18.15 19.84 -5.36
CA TRP A 312 -18.59 21.14 -4.85
C TRP A 312 -17.68 22.32 -5.26
N ALA A 313 -16.37 22.16 -5.09
CA ALA A 313 -15.38 23.23 -5.26
C ALA A 313 -15.34 23.71 -6.71
N ASN A 314 -15.71 24.98 -6.97
CA ASN A 314 -15.85 25.55 -8.31
C ASN A 314 -16.68 24.67 -9.25
N GLY A 315 -17.69 23.99 -8.71
CA GLY A 315 -18.57 23.11 -9.48
C GLY A 315 -19.65 23.86 -10.26
N THR A 316 -20.04 23.30 -11.40
CA THR A 316 -21.29 23.67 -12.07
C THR A 316 -22.49 23.36 -11.16
N LYS A 317 -23.69 23.86 -11.51
CA LYS A 317 -24.91 23.54 -10.75
C LYS A 317 -25.11 22.03 -10.60
N GLY A 318 -24.99 21.29 -11.70
CA GLY A 318 -25.11 19.83 -11.70
C GLY A 318 -24.05 19.12 -10.84
N GLN A 319 -22.81 19.60 -10.84
CA GLN A 319 -21.77 19.04 -9.96
C GLN A 319 -22.05 19.32 -8.48
N LYS A 320 -22.55 20.51 -8.14
CA LYS A 320 -22.92 20.83 -6.75
C LYS A 320 -24.12 19.99 -6.27
N GLU A 321 -25.10 19.77 -7.14
CA GLU A 321 -26.20 18.82 -6.89
C GLU A 321 -25.65 17.41 -6.67
N LYS A 322 -24.70 16.97 -7.51
CA LYS A 322 -24.04 15.67 -7.36
C LYS A 322 -23.30 15.51 -6.04
N ALA A 323 -22.62 16.56 -5.57
CA ALA A 323 -21.98 16.55 -4.25
C ALA A 323 -22.99 16.29 -3.13
N VAL A 324 -24.19 16.88 -3.20
CA VAL A 324 -25.26 16.63 -2.23
C VAL A 324 -25.82 15.21 -2.37
N GLU A 325 -26.00 14.70 -3.58
CA GLU A 325 -26.41 13.30 -3.80
C GLU A 325 -25.42 12.30 -3.17
N ILE A 326 -24.12 12.50 -3.39
CA ILE A 326 -23.04 11.67 -2.82
C ILE A 326 -23.14 11.64 -1.29
N LEU A 327 -23.30 12.80 -0.65
CA LEU A 327 -23.42 12.92 0.79
C LEU A 327 -24.75 12.34 1.33
N LEU A 328 -25.85 12.48 0.59
CA LEU A 328 -27.13 11.88 0.94
C LEU A 328 -27.10 10.36 0.83
N GLU A 329 -26.41 9.81 -0.16
CA GLU A 329 -26.22 8.37 -0.32
C GLU A 329 -25.48 7.80 0.88
N TYR A 330 -24.36 8.42 1.27
CA TYR A 330 -23.62 8.06 2.47
C TYR A 330 -24.50 8.15 3.74
N ALA A 331 -25.31 9.21 3.84
CA ALA A 331 -26.20 9.44 4.98
C ALA A 331 -27.29 8.36 5.16
N LYS A 332 -27.63 7.58 4.13
CA LYS A 332 -28.55 6.43 4.25
C LYS A 332 -28.04 5.38 5.24
N GLY A 333 -26.71 5.25 5.38
CA GLY A 333 -26.06 4.41 6.39
C GLY A 333 -26.12 4.98 7.82
N GLY A 334 -26.75 6.15 8.01
CA GLY A 334 -26.79 6.93 9.25
C GLY A 334 -25.44 7.59 9.56
N PHE A 335 -25.40 8.61 10.41
CA PHE A 335 -24.15 9.19 10.94
C PHE A 335 -23.86 8.70 12.36
N ASN A 336 -22.58 8.50 12.67
CA ASN A 336 -22.07 8.37 14.04
C ASN A 336 -21.44 9.69 14.47
N TYR A 337 -22.19 10.55 15.17
CA TYR A 337 -21.73 11.87 15.62
C TYR A 337 -20.63 11.86 16.71
N ASN A 338 -20.15 10.68 17.12
CA ASN A 338 -18.96 10.53 17.95
C ASN A 338 -17.69 10.29 17.11
N ASN A 339 -17.83 9.90 15.85
CA ASN A 339 -16.74 9.77 14.91
C ASN A 339 -16.52 11.11 14.18
N ASN A 340 -15.26 11.55 14.09
CA ASN A 340 -14.91 12.84 13.51
C ASN A 340 -15.22 12.93 12.01
N ILE A 341 -14.98 11.89 11.21
CA ILE A 341 -15.22 11.94 9.76
C ILE A 341 -16.73 11.95 9.46
N ASP A 342 -17.53 11.19 10.20
CA ASP A 342 -19.01 11.22 10.08
C ASP A 342 -19.56 12.61 10.46
N LEU A 343 -19.03 13.22 11.52
CA LEU A 343 -19.41 14.56 11.95
C LEU A 343 -19.04 15.61 10.90
N GLU A 344 -17.87 15.47 10.28
CA GLU A 344 -17.42 16.31 9.18
C GLU A 344 -18.34 16.22 7.96
N LEU A 345 -18.70 15.01 7.53
CA LEU A 345 -19.62 14.76 6.42
C LEU A 345 -21.03 15.28 6.71
N ALA A 346 -21.53 15.14 7.95
CA ALA A 346 -22.82 15.69 8.34
C ALA A 346 -22.83 17.22 8.26
N GLY A 347 -21.73 17.88 8.68
CA GLY A 347 -21.53 19.31 8.52
C GLY A 347 -21.53 19.74 7.05
N MET A 348 -20.77 19.03 6.20
CA MET A 348 -20.73 19.27 4.74
C MET A 348 -22.11 19.12 4.10
N LEU A 349 -22.85 18.05 4.43
CA LEU A 349 -24.18 17.81 3.90
C LEU A 349 -25.14 18.96 4.25
N LEU A 350 -25.15 19.37 5.52
CA LEU A 350 -25.97 20.48 5.98
C LEU A 350 -25.58 21.78 5.25
N GLN A 351 -24.29 22.05 5.13
CA GLN A 351 -23.78 23.23 4.43
C GLN A 351 -24.22 23.26 2.97
N TYR A 352 -23.94 22.19 2.23
CA TYR A 352 -24.13 22.13 0.78
C TYR A 352 -25.62 22.19 0.42
N LYS A 353 -26.44 21.38 1.11
CA LYS A 353 -27.89 21.36 0.89
C LYS A 353 -28.54 22.71 1.26
N SER A 354 -28.06 23.38 2.31
CA SER A 354 -28.53 24.71 2.69
C SER A 354 -28.13 25.78 1.67
N ILE A 355 -26.89 25.76 1.16
CA ILE A 355 -26.44 26.72 0.15
C ILE A 355 -27.23 26.56 -1.15
N LEU A 356 -27.43 25.32 -1.63
CA LEU A 356 -28.20 25.07 -2.85
C LEU A 356 -29.62 25.61 -2.75
N ILE A 357 -30.36 25.26 -1.70
CA ILE A 357 -31.75 25.71 -1.58
C ILE A 357 -31.87 27.22 -1.46
N ILE A 358 -30.91 27.88 -0.81
CA ILE A 358 -30.89 29.34 -0.67
C ILE A 358 -30.50 30.02 -1.99
N SER A 359 -29.58 29.45 -2.76
CA SER A 359 -29.26 29.93 -4.11
C SER A 359 -30.50 29.88 -5.01
N GLU A 360 -31.16 28.72 -5.08
CA GLU A 360 -32.40 28.57 -5.85
C GLU A 360 -33.51 29.50 -5.35
N TRP A 361 -33.52 29.80 -4.04
CA TRP A 361 -34.45 30.76 -3.46
C TRP A 361 -34.24 32.17 -4.01
N GLN A 362 -32.98 32.59 -4.21
CA GLN A 362 -32.63 33.89 -4.77
C GLN A 362 -32.87 33.92 -6.28
N ASP A 363 -32.45 32.89 -7.01
CA ASP A 363 -32.66 32.78 -8.46
C ASP A 363 -34.16 32.91 -8.79
N LEU A 364 -35.03 32.19 -8.06
CA LEU A 364 -36.48 32.31 -8.24
C LEU A 364 -37.01 33.73 -7.96
N LYS A 365 -36.40 34.45 -7.02
CA LYS A 365 -36.76 35.83 -6.71
C LYS A 365 -36.39 36.77 -7.85
N GLU A 366 -35.23 36.58 -8.45
CA GLU A 366 -34.76 37.37 -9.60
C GLU A 366 -35.61 37.09 -10.83
N ARG A 367 -35.86 35.82 -11.16
CA ARG A 367 -36.76 35.43 -12.26
C ARG A 367 -38.15 36.05 -12.12
N LYS A 368 -38.66 36.15 -10.89
CA LYS A 368 -39.93 36.84 -10.63
C LYS A 368 -39.84 38.36 -10.86
N ARG A 369 -38.72 39.00 -10.52
CA ARG A 369 -38.49 40.44 -10.77
C ARG A 369 -38.43 40.75 -12.26
N TYR A 370 -37.89 39.84 -13.06
CA TYR A 370 -37.85 39.95 -14.53
C TYR A 370 -39.09 39.39 -15.22
N GLU A 371 -40.15 39.10 -14.46
CA GLU A 371 -41.44 38.60 -14.99
C GLU A 371 -41.35 37.29 -15.80
N GLU A 372 -40.26 36.53 -15.67
CA GLU A 372 -40.07 35.23 -16.31
C GLU A 372 -40.97 34.12 -15.73
N VAL A 373 -41.63 34.41 -14.59
CA VAL A 373 -42.46 33.46 -13.85
C VAL A 373 -43.73 34.15 -13.37
N SER A 374 -44.88 33.51 -13.63
CA SER A 374 -46.20 34.00 -13.16
C SER A 374 -46.32 33.98 -11.62
N ASP A 375 -47.24 34.75 -11.05
CA ASP A 375 -47.47 34.76 -9.59
C ASP A 375 -47.85 33.39 -9.03
N ASN A 376 -48.74 32.68 -9.75
CA ASN A 376 -49.19 31.35 -9.36
C ASN A 376 -48.03 30.34 -9.38
N GLU A 377 -47.20 30.40 -10.41
CA GLU A 377 -46.02 29.53 -10.51
C GLU A 377 -44.98 29.85 -9.43
N PHE A 378 -44.72 31.14 -9.18
CA PHE A 378 -43.81 31.59 -8.15
C PHE A 378 -44.24 31.09 -6.76
N LYS A 379 -45.53 31.22 -6.42
CA LYS A 379 -46.07 30.72 -5.14
C LYS A 379 -45.89 29.20 -5.01
N ARG A 380 -46.23 28.44 -6.07
CA ARG A 380 -46.05 26.99 -6.10
C ARG A 380 -44.59 26.57 -5.90
N LEU A 381 -43.65 27.23 -6.58
CA LEU A 381 -42.22 26.93 -6.46
C LEU A 381 -41.67 27.33 -5.08
N ARG A 382 -42.17 28.43 -4.49
CA ARG A 382 -41.84 28.84 -3.12
C ARG A 382 -42.28 27.82 -2.09
N ASP A 383 -43.47 27.27 -2.23
CA ASP A 383 -43.99 26.25 -1.31
C ASP A 383 -43.14 24.97 -1.40
N LYS A 384 -42.72 24.56 -2.60
CA LYS A 384 -41.77 23.44 -2.79
C LYS A 384 -40.43 23.73 -2.10
N GLN A 385 -39.85 24.91 -2.29
CA GLN A 385 -38.59 25.28 -1.64
C GLN A 385 -38.72 25.30 -0.11
N ARG A 386 -39.86 25.77 0.40
CA ARG A 386 -40.14 25.76 1.84
C ARG A 386 -40.24 24.34 2.40
N GLN A 387 -40.80 23.41 1.63
CA GLN A 387 -40.82 22.00 2.00
C GLN A 387 -39.42 21.38 2.04
N VAL A 388 -38.55 21.72 1.09
CA VAL A 388 -37.13 21.31 1.12
C VAL A 388 -36.41 21.90 2.34
N CYS A 389 -36.64 23.18 2.66
CA CYS A 389 -36.12 23.80 3.89
C CYS A 389 -36.57 23.03 5.15
N LYS A 390 -37.85 22.63 5.21
CA LYS A 390 -38.39 21.83 6.31
C LYS A 390 -37.69 20.47 6.40
N GLU A 391 -37.46 19.82 5.27
CA GLU A 391 -36.71 18.55 5.23
C GLU A 391 -35.27 18.73 5.75
N ILE A 392 -34.56 19.78 5.32
CA ILE A 392 -33.21 20.09 5.81
C ILE A 392 -33.22 20.25 7.34
N HIS A 393 -34.18 21.00 7.86
CA HIS A 393 -34.37 21.19 9.30
C HIS A 393 -34.61 19.85 10.01
N ASP A 394 -35.62 19.10 9.58
CA ASP A 394 -36.10 17.91 10.29
C ASP A 394 -35.11 16.73 10.19
N LYS A 395 -34.39 16.58 9.07
CA LYS A 395 -33.54 15.39 8.82
C LYS A 395 -32.05 15.60 9.00
N GLN A 396 -31.53 16.82 8.84
CA GLN A 396 -30.10 17.10 8.93
C GLN A 396 -29.76 18.09 10.04
N GLY A 397 -30.39 19.28 10.02
CA GLY A 397 -30.02 20.40 10.86
C GLY A 397 -30.23 20.15 12.35
N ILE A 398 -31.43 19.70 12.75
CA ILE A 398 -31.73 19.41 14.17
C ILE A 398 -30.90 18.25 14.70
N PHE A 399 -30.73 17.18 13.90
CA PHE A 399 -29.93 16.02 14.31
C PHE A 399 -28.48 16.40 14.57
N LEU A 400 -27.85 17.15 13.65
CA LEU A 400 -26.49 17.62 13.83
C LEU A 400 -26.38 18.54 15.06
N TYR A 401 -27.26 19.53 15.18
CA TYR A 401 -27.23 20.48 16.28
C TYR A 401 -27.38 19.80 17.65
N ASN A 402 -28.37 18.92 17.79
CA ASN A 402 -28.60 18.19 19.04
C ASN A 402 -27.43 17.28 19.42
N ALA A 403 -26.72 16.72 18.43
CA ALA A 403 -25.57 15.86 18.66
C ALA A 403 -24.34 16.63 19.18
N ILE A 404 -24.18 17.90 18.77
CA ILE A 404 -23.05 18.73 19.18
C ILE A 404 -23.36 19.66 20.35
N SER A 405 -24.62 20.01 20.62
CA SER A 405 -25.01 21.08 21.55
C SER A 405 -24.55 20.86 23.00
N LYS A 406 -24.12 19.63 23.31
CA LYS A 406 -23.58 19.22 24.61
C LYS A 406 -22.06 19.06 24.63
N LYS A 407 -21.36 19.35 23.53
CA LYS A 407 -19.91 19.14 23.35
C LYS A 407 -19.21 20.49 23.22
N LYS A 408 -17.95 20.60 23.66
CA LYS A 408 -17.11 21.74 23.27
C LYS A 408 -16.54 21.47 21.90
N LEU A 409 -16.66 22.40 20.95
CA LEU A 409 -16.14 22.17 19.59
C LEU A 409 -14.61 22.11 19.54
N ASN A 410 -13.92 22.54 20.60
CA ASN A 410 -12.47 22.36 20.73
C ASN A 410 -12.05 20.90 20.93
N GLU A 411 -12.97 20.02 21.36
CA GLU A 411 -12.72 18.59 21.58
C GLU A 411 -12.94 17.77 20.31
N VAL A 412 -13.35 18.42 19.21
CA VAL A 412 -13.61 17.82 17.90
C VAL A 412 -12.42 18.09 16.98
N SER A 413 -12.16 17.20 16.01
CA SER A 413 -11.10 17.43 15.02
C SER A 413 -11.27 18.76 14.27
N SER A 414 -10.16 19.34 13.80
CA SER A 414 -10.17 20.63 13.11
C SER A 414 -11.09 20.65 11.88
N GLY A 415 -11.04 19.61 11.05
CA GLY A 415 -11.90 19.47 9.86
C GLY A 415 -13.38 19.36 10.20
N ALA A 416 -13.73 18.47 11.15
CA ALA A 416 -15.10 18.32 11.61
C ALA A 416 -15.64 19.62 12.22
N ARG A 417 -14.85 20.29 13.07
CA ARG A 417 -15.20 21.60 13.64
C ARG A 417 -15.49 22.63 12.54
N GLN A 418 -14.64 22.76 11.53
CA GLN A 418 -14.82 23.72 10.45
C GLN A 418 -16.12 23.46 9.68
N ASN A 419 -16.36 22.21 9.28
CA ASN A 419 -17.53 21.85 8.47
C ASN A 419 -18.83 21.89 9.26
N VAL A 420 -18.81 21.57 10.56
CA VAL A 420 -19.97 21.75 11.45
C VAL A 420 -20.32 23.24 11.57
N ILE A 421 -19.35 24.10 11.84
CA ILE A 421 -19.59 25.54 11.98
C ILE A 421 -20.11 26.13 10.67
N ALA A 422 -19.50 25.77 9.54
CA ALA A 422 -19.95 26.21 8.22
C ALA A 422 -21.37 25.70 7.89
N GLY A 423 -21.66 24.44 8.23
CA GLY A 423 -22.98 23.84 8.09
C GLY A 423 -24.06 24.58 8.89
N LEU A 424 -23.79 24.86 10.17
CA LEU A 424 -24.73 25.62 11.02
C LEU A 424 -24.91 27.05 10.54
N TYR A 425 -23.84 27.70 10.08
CA TYR A 425 -23.91 29.06 9.55
C TYR A 425 -24.86 29.14 8.34
N SER A 426 -24.72 28.22 7.38
CA SER A 426 -25.62 28.11 6.23
C SER A 426 -27.03 27.67 6.63
N PHE A 427 -27.16 26.81 7.64
CA PHE A 427 -28.45 26.35 8.15
C PHE A 427 -29.29 27.48 8.76
N ILE A 428 -28.66 28.51 9.35
CA ILE A 428 -29.37 29.70 9.84
C ILE A 428 -30.22 30.34 8.72
N ASP A 429 -29.72 30.38 7.48
CA ASP A 429 -30.49 30.98 6.38
C ASP A 429 -31.73 30.17 6.02
N VAL A 430 -31.68 28.84 6.17
CA VAL A 430 -32.84 27.93 6.08
C VAL A 430 -33.84 28.22 7.21
N LEU A 431 -33.35 28.33 8.45
CA LEU A 431 -34.19 28.62 9.62
C LEU A 431 -34.94 29.96 9.50
N ILE A 432 -34.33 30.97 8.87
CA ILE A 432 -34.99 32.26 8.60
C ILE A 432 -36.19 32.08 7.68
N ARG A 433 -36.08 31.26 6.63
CA ARG A 433 -37.20 30.96 5.71
C ARG A 433 -38.31 30.18 6.41
N LEU A 434 -37.95 29.38 7.42
CA LEU A 434 -38.90 28.69 8.29
C LEU A 434 -39.37 29.52 9.49
N THR A 435 -38.90 30.76 9.64
CA THR A 435 -39.21 31.66 10.77
C THR A 435 -38.89 31.08 12.15
N LYS A 436 -37.89 30.20 12.24
CA LYS A 436 -37.45 29.55 13.49
C LYS A 436 -36.42 30.40 14.24
N PHE A 437 -36.80 31.63 14.60
CA PHE A 437 -35.86 32.62 15.13
C PHE A 437 -35.23 32.24 16.48
N ASP A 438 -35.96 31.56 17.35
CA ASP A 438 -35.43 31.16 18.66
C ASP A 438 -34.30 30.14 18.54
N LEU A 439 -34.47 29.14 17.68
CA LEU A 439 -33.43 28.15 17.39
C LEU A 439 -32.18 28.80 16.76
N ILE A 440 -32.34 29.83 15.92
CA ILE A 440 -31.20 30.57 15.38
C ILE A 440 -30.39 31.21 16.51
N LEU A 441 -31.06 31.88 17.45
CA LEU A 441 -30.40 32.53 18.57
C LEU A 441 -29.71 31.52 19.49
N GLU A 442 -30.32 30.35 19.67
CA GLU A 442 -29.72 29.23 20.42
C GLU A 442 -28.43 28.74 19.76
N ILE A 443 -28.44 28.49 18.44
CA ILE A 443 -27.28 28.08 17.65
C ILE A 443 -26.17 29.14 17.73
N CYS A 444 -26.49 30.42 17.51
CA CYS A 444 -25.52 31.50 17.60
C CYS A 444 -24.88 31.58 18.99
N THR A 445 -25.70 31.47 20.04
CA THR A 445 -25.25 31.50 21.43
C THR A 445 -24.30 30.33 21.71
N TYR A 446 -24.68 29.12 21.30
CA TYR A 446 -23.84 27.94 21.42
C TYR A 446 -22.47 28.14 20.75
N ILE A 447 -22.42 28.65 19.51
CA ILE A 447 -21.14 28.89 18.81
C ILE A 447 -20.28 29.93 19.53
N ILE A 448 -20.87 31.01 20.04
CA ILE A 448 -20.13 32.05 20.77
C ILE A 448 -19.50 31.50 22.06
N TYR A 449 -20.15 30.57 22.74
CA TYR A 449 -19.62 30.00 23.99
C TYR A 449 -18.69 28.80 23.78
N PHE A 450 -18.92 27.99 22.75
CA PHE A 450 -18.30 26.66 22.63
C PHE A 450 -17.40 26.47 21.41
N ALA A 451 -17.32 27.45 20.49
CA ALA A 451 -16.39 27.44 19.36
C ALA A 451 -15.15 28.32 19.61
N PRO A 452 -14.06 28.14 18.84
CA PRO A 452 -12.93 29.06 18.81
C PRO A 452 -13.33 30.52 18.48
N LYS A 453 -12.63 31.48 19.10
CA LYS A 453 -12.95 32.93 19.02
C LYS A 453 -13.00 33.49 17.61
N ASN A 454 -12.21 32.94 16.68
CA ASN A 454 -12.18 33.38 15.28
C ASN A 454 -13.51 33.18 14.54
N PHE A 455 -14.44 32.36 15.07
CA PHE A 455 -15.77 32.17 14.49
C PHE A 455 -16.86 33.03 15.16
N HIS A 456 -16.57 33.76 16.24
CA HIS A 456 -17.61 34.41 17.06
C HIS A 456 -18.28 35.58 16.34
N SER A 457 -17.51 36.44 15.70
CA SER A 457 -17.99 37.69 15.10
C SER A 457 -19.11 37.47 14.08
N GLN A 458 -18.95 36.52 13.17
CA GLN A 458 -19.95 36.21 12.15
C GLN A 458 -21.29 35.72 12.75
N PHE A 459 -21.27 34.99 13.87
CA PHE A 459 -22.49 34.53 14.54
C PHE A 459 -23.12 35.62 15.42
N GLN A 460 -22.31 36.51 16.00
CA GLN A 460 -22.80 37.71 16.71
C GLN A 460 -23.59 38.61 15.75
N HIS A 461 -23.03 38.94 14.59
CA HIS A 461 -23.72 39.74 13.58
C HIS A 461 -25.03 39.09 13.11
N LYS A 462 -25.02 37.77 12.83
CA LYS A 462 -26.27 37.06 12.49
C LYS A 462 -27.30 37.11 13.63
N ALA A 463 -26.88 36.94 14.88
CA ALA A 463 -27.78 36.99 16.04
C ALA A 463 -28.43 38.37 16.22
N GLU A 464 -27.65 39.44 16.09
CA GLU A 464 -28.13 40.83 16.17
C GLU A 464 -29.14 41.13 15.06
N TRP A 465 -28.81 40.76 13.82
CA TRP A 465 -29.69 40.94 12.68
C TRP A 465 -31.02 40.18 12.85
N VAL A 466 -30.98 38.95 13.37
CA VAL A 466 -32.20 38.17 13.65
C VAL A 466 -33.04 38.78 14.77
N LYS A 467 -32.42 39.34 15.82
CA LYS A 467 -33.14 40.08 16.87
C LYS A 467 -33.86 41.30 16.29
N GLN A 468 -33.23 42.03 15.37
CA GLN A 468 -33.86 43.17 14.68
C GLN A 468 -35.07 42.73 13.85
N ILE A 469 -34.94 41.66 13.05
CA ILE A 469 -36.06 41.11 12.27
C ILE A 469 -37.22 40.67 13.17
N LYS A 470 -36.91 39.96 14.27
CA LYS A 470 -37.92 39.49 15.24
C LYS A 470 -38.66 40.67 15.88
N LYS A 471 -37.95 41.76 16.20
CA LYS A 471 -38.53 42.99 16.76
C LYS A 471 -39.43 43.69 15.73
N GLN A 472 -39.02 43.81 14.48
CA GLN A 472 -39.82 44.44 13.42
C GLN A 472 -41.11 43.67 13.11
N LYS A 473 -41.10 42.33 13.18
CA LYS A 473 -42.31 41.53 13.00
C LYS A 473 -43.31 41.69 14.14
N ARG A 474 -42.84 41.72 15.40
CA ARG A 474 -43.68 41.96 16.58
C ARG A 474 -44.32 43.35 16.65
N VAL A 475 -43.83 44.32 15.87
CA VAL A 475 -44.39 45.69 15.78
C VAL A 475 -45.43 45.80 14.65
N LYS A 476 -45.48 44.82 13.74
CA LYS A 476 -46.44 44.77 12.62
C LYS A 476 -47.63 43.83 12.85
N GLU A 477 -47.55 43.00 13.88
CA GLU A 477 -48.65 42.23 14.48
C GLU A 477 -49.23 43.04 15.64
#